data_AF-A0A7Z9G6U0-F1
#
_entry.id   AF-A0A7Z9G6U0-F1
#
_cell.length_a   1.000
_cell.length_b   1.000
_cell.length_c   1.000
_cell.angle_alpha   90.00
_cell.angle_beta   90.00
_cell.angle_gamma   90.00
#
_symmetry.space_group_name_H-M   'P 1'
#
loop_
_entity.id
_entity.type
_entity.pdbx_description
1 polymer ?
#
loop_
_entity_poly.entity_id
_entity_poly.type
_entity_poly.pdbx_seq_one_letter_code
_entity_poly.pdbx_strand_id
1 'polypeptide(L)' 'MPVDNSEALVQFMLEEFSLDGQTAMVAPGGGFYAADNVGNDEVRIAYVLNEQDLARSMEILVAGINAYNAR' A
#
# COMPACT_ATOMS: atom_id res chain seq x y z
N MET A 1 -2.63 5.55 7.70
CA MET A 1 -1.80 4.31 7.83
C MET A 1 -0.50 4.70 8.52
N PRO A 2 0.27 3.80 9.15
CA PRO A 2 1.52 4.19 9.79
C PRO A 2 2.64 4.37 8.74
N VAL A 3 2.48 5.32 7.80
CA VAL A 3 3.48 5.68 6.79
C VAL A 3 3.50 7.21 6.65
N ASP A 4 4.65 7.76 6.26
CA ASP A 4 4.82 9.19 6.05
C ASP A 4 4.24 9.66 4.69
N ASN A 5 4.28 8.80 3.67
CA ASN A 5 3.75 9.08 2.34
C ASN A 5 3.26 7.80 1.64
N SER A 6 1.97 7.76 1.30
CA SER A 6 1.27 6.63 0.66
C SER A 6 1.66 6.46 -0.82
N GLU A 7 2.01 7.52 -1.54
CA GLU A 7 2.52 7.42 -2.91
C GLU A 7 3.91 6.77 -2.92
N ALA A 8 4.79 7.21 -2.03
CA ALA A 8 6.13 6.64 -1.88
C ALA A 8 6.06 5.16 -1.46
N LEU A 9 5.17 4.81 -0.53
CA LEU A 9 4.89 3.41 -0.19
C LEU A 9 4.47 2.60 -1.42
N VAL A 10 3.50 3.09 -2.21
CA VAL A 10 2.98 2.34 -3.36
C VAL A 10 4.06 2.16 -4.43
N GLN A 11 4.86 3.20 -4.69
CA GLN A 11 6.00 3.09 -5.60
C GLN A 11 7.00 2.03 -5.11
N PHE A 12 7.41 2.11 -3.84
CA PHE A 12 8.30 1.12 -3.22
C PHE A 12 7.75 -0.32 -3.34
N MET A 13 6.46 -0.51 -3.08
CA MET A 13 5.81 -1.82 -3.16
C MET A 13 5.93 -2.43 -4.56
N LEU A 14 5.85 -1.62 -5.62
CA LEU A 14 5.87 -2.08 -7.01
C LEU A 14 7.28 -2.22 -7.58
N GLU A 15 8.21 -1.38 -7.15
CA GLU A 15 9.56 -1.31 -7.72
C GLU A 15 10.59 -2.15 -6.95
N GLU A 16 10.43 -2.26 -5.63
CA GLU A 16 11.54 -2.70 -4.75
C GLU A 16 11.16 -3.78 -3.74
N PHE A 17 9.86 -3.97 -3.46
CA PHE A 17 9.42 -4.95 -2.47
C PHE A 17 8.78 -6.18 -3.11
N SER A 18 9.14 -7.34 -2.57
CA SER A 18 8.44 -8.58 -2.84
C SER A 18 8.47 -9.49 -1.62
N LEU A 19 7.34 -10.14 -1.33
CA LEU A 19 7.23 -11.22 -0.37
C LEU A 19 6.90 -12.50 -1.14
N ASP A 20 7.81 -13.47 -1.13
CA ASP A 20 7.68 -14.75 -1.85
C ASP A 20 7.41 -14.59 -3.36
N GLY A 21 7.98 -13.56 -3.99
CA GLY A 21 7.76 -13.28 -5.42
C GLY A 21 6.44 -12.57 -5.73
N GLN A 22 5.70 -12.13 -4.70
CA GLN A 22 4.43 -11.42 -4.82
C GLN A 22 4.54 -10.00 -4.25
N THR A 23 3.69 -9.09 -4.72
CA THR A 23 3.49 -7.75 -4.15
C THR A 23 2.01 -7.38 -4.17
N ALA A 24 1.62 -6.32 -3.45
CA ALA A 24 0.26 -5.81 -3.39
C ALA A 24 0.22 -4.35 -3.82
N MET A 25 -0.72 -4.02 -4.72
CA MET A 25 -0.97 -2.65 -5.16
C MET A 25 -2.17 -2.07 -4.41
N VAL A 26 -2.04 -0.84 -3.91
CA VAL A 26 -3.14 -0.05 -3.34
C VAL A 26 -3.17 1.33 -3.99
N ALA A 27 -4.31 2.03 -3.90
CA ALA A 27 -4.42 3.38 -4.45
C ALA A 27 -4.06 4.42 -3.37
N PRO A 28 -3.08 5.33 -3.60
CA PRO A 28 -2.75 6.41 -2.67
C PRO A 28 -3.94 7.34 -2.38
N GLY A 29 -4.05 7.80 -1.14
CA GLY A 29 -5.15 8.64 -0.66
C GLY A 29 -5.16 10.05 -1.25
N GLY A 30 -3.99 10.64 -1.47
CA GLY A 30 -3.84 12.03 -1.93
C GLY A 30 -4.63 12.35 -3.18
N GLY A 31 -4.66 11.44 -4.15
CA GLY A 31 -5.39 11.62 -5.41
C GLY A 31 -6.93 11.64 -5.28
N PHE A 32 -7.48 11.37 -4.09
CA PHE A 32 -8.92 11.43 -3.83
C PHE A 32 -9.39 12.77 -3.24
N TYR A 33 -8.47 13.65 -2.84
CA TYR A 33 -8.79 14.94 -2.27
C TYR A 33 -8.44 16.06 -3.25
N ALA A 34 -9.29 17.10 -3.30
CA ALA A 34 -9.03 18.29 -4.12
C ALA A 34 -8.07 19.28 -3.44
N ALA A 35 -7.91 19.17 -2.12
CA ALA A 35 -7.02 20.01 -1.33
C ALA A 35 -5.64 19.35 -1.20
N ASP A 36 -4.59 20.15 -1.37
CA ASP A 36 -3.21 19.67 -1.28
C ASP A 36 -2.87 19.15 0.12
N ASN A 37 -1.99 18.15 0.18
CA ASN A 37 -1.46 17.55 1.40
C ASN A 37 -2.50 16.86 2.31
N VAL A 38 -3.67 16.51 1.78
CA VAL A 38 -4.69 15.72 2.49
C VAL A 38 -4.61 14.27 2.01
N GLY A 39 -4.74 13.31 2.92
CA GLY A 39 -4.74 11.88 2.60
C GLY A 39 -3.35 11.31 2.27
N ASN A 40 -2.27 12.02 2.62
CA ASN A 40 -0.90 11.59 2.34
C ASN A 40 -0.57 10.26 3.02
N ASP A 41 -1.16 9.93 4.16
CA ASP A 41 -0.97 8.66 4.88
C ASP A 41 -2.13 7.67 4.67
N GLU A 42 -3.07 7.98 3.79
CA GLU A 42 -4.26 7.15 3.52
C GLU A 42 -4.08 6.32 2.25
N VAL A 43 -4.76 5.18 2.18
CA VAL A 43 -4.86 4.37 0.95
C VAL A 43 -6.28 3.85 0.78
N ARG A 44 -6.67 3.54 -0.46
CA ARG A 44 -7.93 2.88 -0.78
C ARG A 44 -7.69 1.47 -1.30
N ILE A 45 -8.43 0.52 -0.74
CA ILE A 45 -8.39 -0.89 -1.11
C ILE A 45 -9.71 -1.26 -1.80
N ALA A 46 -9.63 -1.91 -2.97
CA ALA A 46 -10.79 -2.41 -3.69
C ALA A 46 -11.09 -3.86 -3.28
N TYR A 47 -12.31 -4.12 -2.81
CA TYR A 47 -12.76 -5.48 -2.47
C TYR A 47 -13.25 -6.21 -3.73
N VAL A 48 -12.31 -6.72 -4.53
CA VAL A 48 -12.58 -7.32 -5.85
C VAL A 48 -11.92 -8.70 -6.05
N LEU A 49 -11.27 -9.21 -5.00
CA LEU A 49 -10.62 -10.51 -4.98
C LEU A 49 -11.47 -11.52 -4.21
N ASN A 50 -11.21 -12.81 -4.42
CA ASN A 50 -11.74 -13.83 -3.51
C ASN A 50 -11.09 -13.71 -2.12
N GLU A 51 -11.69 -14.35 -1.13
CA GLU A 51 -11.27 -14.21 0.27
C GLU A 51 -9.81 -14.62 0.51
N GLN A 52 -9.33 -15.67 -0.16
CA GLN A 52 -7.97 -16.18 0.02
C GLN A 52 -6.93 -15.21 -0.54
N ASP A 53 -7.15 -14.73 -1.77
CA ASP A 53 -6.26 -13.76 -2.41
C ASP A 53 -6.26 -12.42 -1.67
N LEU A 54 -7.42 -12.02 -1.11
CA LEU A 54 -7.51 -10.81 -0.29
C LEU A 54 -6.70 -10.95 1.01
N ALA A 55 -6.88 -12.06 1.74
CA ALA A 55 -6.13 -12.33 2.97
C ALA A 55 -4.62 -12.31 2.70
N ARG A 56 -4.18 -12.99 1.63
CA ARG A 56 -2.78 -13.00 1.22
C ARG A 56 -2.28 -11.59 0.84
N SER A 57 -3.08 -10.81 0.13
CA SER A 57 -2.72 -9.42 -0.22
C SER A 57 -2.54 -8.55 1.02
N MET A 58 -3.33 -8.78 2.08
CA MET A 58 -3.19 -8.04 3.35
C MET A 58 -1.91 -8.42 4.10
N GLU A 59 -1.53 -9.71 4.10
CA GLU A 59 -0.24 -10.15 4.67
C GLU A 59 0.95 -9.47 3.97
N ILE A 60 0.94 -9.47 2.64
CA ILE A 60 1.97 -8.82 1.82
C ILE A 60 2.02 -7.32 2.10
N LEU A 61 0.87 -6.66 2.17
CA LEU A 61 0.79 -5.22 2.45
C LEU A 61 1.35 -4.87 3.84
N VAL A 62 1.02 -5.65 4.87
CA VAL A 62 1.57 -5.44 6.23
C VAL A 62 3.09 -5.61 6.24
N ALA A 63 3.61 -6.67 5.60
CA ALA A 63 5.05 -6.90 5.50
C ALA A 63 5.76 -5.76 4.75
N GLY A 64 5.14 -5.28 3.66
CA GLY A 64 5.64 -4.17 2.86
C GLY A 64 5.70 -2.84 3.62
N ILE A 65 4.64 -2.51 4.39
CA ILE A 65 4.62 -1.31 5.25
C ILE A 65 5.75 -1.37 6.29
N ASN A 66 5.95 -2.53 6.91
CA ASN A 66 7.03 -2.70 7.90
C ASN A 66 8.41 -2.53 7.25
N ALA A 67 8.63 -3.10 6.06
CA ALA A 67 9.89 -2.98 5.33
C ALA A 67 10.15 -1.54 4.87
N TYR A 68 9.13 -0.84 4.39
CA TYR A 68 9.20 0.57 4.00
C TYR A 68 9.62 1.45 5.18
N ASN A 69 8.98 1.30 6.33
CA ASN A 69 9.27 2.07 7.54
C ASN A 69 10.63 1.77 8.18
N ALA A 70 11.25 0.63 7.83
CA ALA A 70 12.56 0.23 8.34
C ALA A 70 13.73 0.71 7.46
N ARG A 71 13.45 1.39 6.35
CA ARG A 71 14.45 2.08 5.52
C ARG A 71 14.97 3.35 6.20
#